data_AF-A0AAD7AKB0-F1
#
_entry.id   AF-A0AAD7AKB0-F1
#
_cell.length_a   1.000
_cell.length_b   1.000
_cell.length_c   1.000
_cell.angle_alpha   90.00
_cell.angle_beta   90.00
_cell.angle_gamma   90.00
#
_symmetry.space_group_name_H-M   'P 1'
#
loop_
_entity.id
_entity.type
_entity.pdbx_description
1 polymer ?
#
loop_
_entity_poly.entity_id
_entity_poly.type
_entity_poly.pdbx_seq_one_letter_code
_entity_poly.pdbx_strand_id
1 'polypeptide(L)'
;MKFTSTLVFAVLALGVSAIPLEKRAVNPALVPQFGVKAGVNPTGTGDCDGINKIKIPCSCPPSRDSFIKSLSANVAAGHDIHNPGIAAPFPTDNSKASQITRLQTSISSLQNLFGPGKGCPAASTTFSAQLKKLTG
;
A
#
# COMPACT_ATOMS: atom_id res chain seq x y z
N MET A 1 62.14 -24.60 -35.29
CA MET A 1 60.96 -25.46 -34.99
C MET A 1 59.89 -24.54 -34.40
N LYS A 2 58.74 -24.45 -35.07
CA LYS A 2 57.60 -23.58 -34.70
C LYS A 2 56.70 -24.36 -33.76
N PHE A 3 56.39 -23.83 -32.58
CA PHE A 3 55.36 -24.39 -31.69
C PHE A 3 54.28 -23.34 -31.47
N THR A 4 53.20 -23.49 -32.23
CA THR A 4 51.98 -22.69 -32.13
C THR A 4 51.09 -23.38 -31.09
N SER A 5 50.75 -22.70 -30.01
CA SER A 5 49.83 -23.23 -28.98
C SER A 5 48.65 -22.27 -28.81
N THR A 6 47.53 -22.61 -29.44
CA THR A 6 46.25 -21.89 -29.30
C THR A 6 45.48 -22.44 -28.10
N LEU A 7 45.32 -21.64 -27.06
CA LEU A 7 44.45 -21.90 -25.91
C LEU A 7 43.04 -21.38 -26.21
N VAL A 8 42.09 -22.29 -26.31
CA VAL A 8 40.65 -22.00 -26.43
C VAL A 8 40.09 -21.76 -25.02
N PHE A 9 39.75 -20.51 -24.70
CA PHE A 9 39.02 -20.18 -23.47
C PHE A 9 37.52 -20.30 -23.74
N ALA A 10 36.89 -21.35 -23.19
CA ALA A 10 35.44 -21.49 -23.17
C ALA A 10 34.84 -20.56 -22.10
N VAL A 11 34.08 -19.56 -22.53
CA VAL A 11 33.35 -18.65 -21.65
C VAL A 11 32.04 -19.32 -21.21
N LEU A 12 32.01 -19.82 -19.98
CA LEU A 12 30.78 -20.25 -19.31
C LEU A 12 30.06 -19.02 -18.73
N ALA A 13 29.11 -18.47 -19.49
CA ALA A 13 28.19 -17.46 -18.99
C ALA A 13 27.13 -18.13 -18.10
N LEU A 14 27.33 -18.11 -16.79
CA LEU A 14 26.27 -18.44 -15.82
C LEU A 14 25.26 -17.29 -15.84
N GLY A 15 24.14 -17.49 -16.54
CA GLY A 15 22.99 -16.58 -16.48
C GLY A 15 22.36 -16.63 -15.10
N VAL A 16 22.66 -15.65 -14.26
CA VAL A 16 21.87 -15.40 -13.04
C VAL A 16 20.57 -14.74 -13.48
N SER A 17 19.48 -15.50 -13.52
CA SER A 17 18.14 -14.94 -13.59
C SER A 17 17.83 -14.26 -12.27
N ALA A 18 18.12 -12.96 -12.19
CA ALA A 18 17.61 -12.11 -11.13
C ALA A 18 16.08 -12.01 -11.30
N ILE A 19 15.34 -12.90 -10.64
CA ILE A 19 13.91 -12.66 -10.39
C ILE A 19 13.88 -11.35 -9.61
N PRO A 20 13.21 -10.30 -10.10
CA PRO A 20 13.09 -9.07 -9.32
C PRO A 20 12.41 -9.45 -8.01
N LEU A 21 13.18 -9.39 -6.92
CA LEU A 21 12.68 -9.56 -5.57
C LEU A 21 11.68 -8.44 -5.32
N GLU A 22 10.39 -8.73 -5.55
CA GLU A 22 9.27 -8.09 -4.87
C GLU A 22 9.51 -8.24 -3.36
N LYS A 23 10.37 -7.38 -2.81
CA LYS A 23 10.54 -7.27 -1.37
C LYS A 23 9.18 -6.91 -0.79
N ARG A 24 8.48 -7.90 -0.24
CA ARG A 24 7.32 -7.74 0.65
C ARG A 24 6.18 -6.90 0.06
N ALA A 25 5.81 -7.14 -1.19
CA ALA A 25 4.58 -6.56 -1.73
C ALA A 25 3.39 -7.05 -0.89
N VAL A 26 2.53 -6.12 -0.46
CA VAL A 26 1.30 -6.47 0.25
C VAL A 26 0.38 -7.22 -0.72
N ASN A 27 -0.15 -8.37 -0.29
CA ASN A 27 -1.14 -9.09 -1.08
C ASN A 27 -2.40 -8.21 -1.28
N PRO A 28 -2.72 -7.79 -2.52
CA PRO A 28 -3.85 -6.91 -2.83
C PRO A 28 -5.22 -7.44 -2.35
N ALA A 29 -5.35 -8.77 -2.23
CA ALA A 29 -6.57 -9.42 -1.75
C ALA A 29 -6.80 -9.22 -0.25
N LEU A 30 -5.74 -8.95 0.52
CA LEU A 30 -5.83 -8.67 1.96
C LEU A 30 -6.08 -7.18 2.25
N VAL A 31 -5.96 -6.32 1.25
CA VAL A 31 -6.24 -4.88 1.37
C VAL A 31 -7.75 -4.67 1.31
N PRO A 32 -8.39 -4.02 2.29
CA PRO A 32 -9.84 -3.84 2.26
C PRO A 32 -10.29 -2.93 1.11
N GLN A 33 -11.55 -3.09 0.67
CA GLN A 33 -12.13 -2.22 -0.37
C GLN A 33 -12.50 -0.86 0.21
N PHE A 34 -12.32 0.21 -0.57
CA PHE A 34 -12.65 1.57 -0.12
C PHE A 34 -14.15 1.76 0.08
N GLY A 35 -14.99 1.19 -0.78
CA GLY A 35 -16.45 1.29 -0.68
C GLY A 35 -17.05 2.66 -1.03
N VAL A 36 -16.22 3.63 -1.39
CA VAL A 36 -16.62 4.90 -2.03
C VAL A 36 -15.65 5.19 -3.18
N LYS A 37 -16.11 5.97 -4.17
CA LYS A 37 -15.27 6.45 -5.28
C LYS A 37 -14.91 7.92 -5.04
N ALA A 38 -13.81 8.38 -5.63
CA ALA A 38 -13.49 9.80 -5.66
C ALA A 38 -14.54 10.59 -6.46
N GLY A 39 -14.71 11.87 -6.15
CA GLY A 39 -15.58 12.76 -6.93
C GLY A 39 -17.09 12.56 -6.74
N VAL A 40 -17.55 11.89 -5.67
CA VAL A 40 -18.99 11.69 -5.43
C VAL A 40 -19.64 12.99 -4.96
N ASN A 41 -20.72 13.43 -5.62
CA ASN A 41 -21.52 14.62 -5.29
C ASN A 41 -20.65 15.88 -4.98
N PRO A 42 -19.89 16.40 -5.96
CA PRO A 42 -19.04 17.56 -5.74
C PRO A 42 -19.87 18.80 -5.38
N THR A 43 -19.42 19.57 -4.39
CA THR A 43 -20.08 20.83 -3.96
C THR A 43 -19.69 22.03 -4.82
N GLY A 44 -18.66 21.89 -5.67
CA GLY A 44 -18.04 23.00 -6.40
C GLY A 44 -16.95 23.76 -5.63
N THR A 45 -16.71 23.44 -4.36
CA THR A 45 -15.68 24.08 -3.50
C THR A 45 -14.45 23.19 -3.25
N GLY A 46 -14.36 22.04 -3.92
CA GLY A 46 -13.29 21.04 -3.73
C GLY A 46 -13.65 19.88 -2.81
N ASP A 47 -14.85 19.90 -2.21
CA ASP A 47 -15.37 18.85 -1.33
C ASP A 47 -16.37 17.94 -2.04
N CYS A 48 -16.32 16.66 -1.68
CA CYS A 48 -17.16 15.59 -2.17
C CYS A 48 -17.72 14.77 -0.98
N ASP A 49 -18.74 13.97 -1.23
CA ASP A 49 -19.34 13.10 -0.22
C ASP A 49 -18.49 11.82 -0.06
N GLY A 50 -17.98 11.62 1.16
CA GLY A 50 -17.43 10.35 1.61
C GLY A 50 -18.49 9.44 2.24
N ILE A 51 -18.03 8.47 3.01
CA ILE A 51 -18.91 7.60 3.80
C ILE A 51 -19.78 8.44 4.73
N ASN A 52 -21.06 8.10 4.81
CA ASN A 52 -22.09 8.82 5.58
C ASN A 52 -22.23 10.31 5.21
N LYS A 53 -21.90 10.69 3.96
CA LYS A 53 -21.94 12.08 3.46
C LYS A 53 -21.02 13.05 4.22
N ILE A 54 -20.01 12.53 4.91
CA ILE A 54 -18.96 13.34 5.51
C ILE A 54 -18.17 13.98 4.35
N LYS A 55 -17.95 15.29 4.42
CA LYS A 55 -17.18 16.02 3.40
C LYS A 55 -15.72 15.59 3.41
N ILE A 56 -15.21 15.23 2.24
CA ILE A 56 -13.82 14.82 1.99
C ILE A 56 -13.30 15.55 0.76
N PRO A 57 -11.97 15.69 0.58
CA PRO A 57 -11.42 16.21 -0.67
C PRO A 57 -11.88 15.36 -1.86
N CYS A 58 -12.26 15.99 -2.97
CA CYS A 58 -12.74 15.27 -4.15
C CYS A 58 -11.71 14.33 -4.79
N SER A 59 -10.42 14.52 -4.50
CA SER A 59 -9.33 13.62 -4.91
C SER A 59 -9.25 12.32 -4.08
N CYS A 60 -10.07 12.20 -3.04
CA CYS A 60 -10.09 11.05 -2.14
C CYS A 60 -11.31 10.15 -2.37
N PRO A 61 -11.15 8.81 -2.25
CA PRO A 61 -9.90 8.08 -2.04
C PRO A 61 -8.96 8.12 -3.27
N PRO A 62 -7.65 7.86 -3.10
CA PRO A 62 -6.73 7.70 -4.22
C PRO A 62 -7.15 6.49 -5.09
N SER A 63 -6.47 6.29 -6.22
CA SER A 63 -6.61 5.01 -6.93
C SER A 63 -6.19 3.84 -6.03
N ARG A 64 -6.85 2.68 -6.19
CA ARG A 64 -6.56 1.49 -5.39
C ARG A 64 -5.11 1.03 -5.59
N ASP A 65 -4.62 1.07 -6.82
CA ASP A 65 -3.25 0.66 -7.14
C ASP A 65 -2.21 1.61 -6.54
N SER A 66 -2.44 2.92 -6.62
CA SER A 66 -1.58 3.91 -5.97
C SER A 66 -1.52 3.72 -4.45
N PHE A 67 -2.67 3.42 -3.84
CA PHE A 67 -2.73 3.12 -2.41
C PHE A 67 -1.99 1.84 -2.05
N ILE A 68 -2.19 0.74 -2.78
CA ILE A 68 -1.49 -0.53 -2.53
C ILE A 68 0.01 -0.36 -2.69
N LYS A 69 0.46 0.42 -3.66
CA LYS A 69 1.88 0.75 -3.84
C LYS A 69 2.44 1.50 -2.62
N SER A 70 1.72 2.51 -2.13
CA SER A 70 2.12 3.26 -0.92
C SER A 70 2.13 2.36 0.31
N LEU A 71 1.09 1.55 0.51
CA LEU A 71 0.96 0.63 1.63
C LEU A 71 2.08 -0.42 1.61
N SER A 72 2.39 -0.99 0.43
CA SER A 72 3.49 -1.95 0.28
C SER A 72 4.84 -1.31 0.63
N ALA A 73 5.06 -0.05 0.25
CA ALA A 73 6.26 0.68 0.63
C ALA A 73 6.35 0.89 2.15
N ASN A 74 5.25 1.27 2.80
CA ASN A 74 5.19 1.43 4.26
C ASN A 74 5.47 0.10 4.98
N VAL A 75 4.84 -0.99 4.54
CA VAL A 75 5.02 -2.34 5.12
C VAL A 75 6.46 -2.84 4.92
N ALA A 76 7.06 -2.58 3.76
CA ALA A 76 8.45 -2.92 3.49
C ALA A 76 9.42 -2.12 4.38
N ALA A 77 9.10 -0.85 4.69
CA ALA A 77 9.85 -0.01 5.63
C ALA A 77 9.57 -0.33 7.11
N GLY A 78 8.47 -1.04 7.40
CA GLY A 78 7.98 -1.31 8.76
C GLY A 78 7.26 -0.12 9.42
N HIS A 79 7.13 1.01 8.73
CA HIS A 79 6.49 2.24 9.20
C HIS A 79 5.94 3.06 8.03
N ASP A 80 5.06 4.02 8.29
CA ASP A 80 4.59 4.96 7.27
C ASP A 80 5.77 5.85 6.81
N ILE A 81 6.19 5.75 5.54
CA ILE A 81 7.41 6.42 5.03
C ILE A 81 7.36 7.94 5.20
N HIS A 82 6.16 8.53 5.12
CA HIS A 82 5.95 9.97 5.33
C HIS A 82 5.54 10.33 6.76
N ASN A 83 5.43 9.35 7.66
CA ASN A 83 5.23 9.55 9.10
C ASN A 83 5.89 8.41 9.91
N PRO A 84 7.23 8.38 10.02
CA PRO A 84 7.97 7.22 10.53
C PRO A 84 7.67 6.81 11.98
N GLY A 85 7.02 7.67 12.76
CA GLY A 85 6.55 7.34 14.12
C GLY A 85 5.38 6.35 14.15
N ILE A 86 4.76 6.04 13.00
CA ILE A 86 3.64 5.12 12.89
C ILE A 86 4.10 3.81 12.26
N ALA A 87 4.01 2.71 13.01
CA ALA A 87 4.34 1.39 12.51
C ALA A 87 3.34 0.93 11.44
N ALA A 88 3.83 0.17 10.47
CA ALA A 88 3.02 -0.38 9.37
C ALA A 88 3.04 -1.92 9.36
N PRO A 89 2.55 -2.59 10.43
CA PRO A 89 2.43 -4.05 10.45
C PRO A 89 1.34 -4.53 9.47
N PHE A 90 1.59 -5.61 8.73
CA PHE A 90 0.59 -6.16 7.81
C PHE A 90 0.57 -7.69 7.84
N PRO A 91 -0.04 -8.29 8.87
CA PRO A 91 -0.10 -9.74 9.03
C PRO A 91 -0.94 -10.38 7.93
N THR A 92 -0.58 -11.61 7.53
CA THR A 92 -1.20 -12.33 6.40
C THR A 92 -2.19 -13.41 6.80
N ASP A 93 -2.31 -13.73 8.09
CA ASP A 93 -3.27 -14.71 8.56
C ASP A 93 -4.70 -14.13 8.64
N ASN A 94 -5.65 -15.03 8.85
CA ASN A 94 -7.08 -14.72 8.83
C ASN A 94 -7.68 -14.41 10.21
N SER A 95 -6.86 -14.33 11.27
CA SER A 95 -7.38 -14.02 12.61
C SER A 95 -8.05 -12.65 12.65
N LYS A 96 -9.01 -12.51 13.56
CA LYS A 96 -9.70 -11.25 13.84
C LYS A 96 -8.71 -10.14 14.20
N ALA A 97 -7.67 -10.47 14.99
CA ALA A 97 -6.60 -9.55 15.35
C ALA A 97 -5.84 -9.06 14.10
N SER A 98 -5.45 -9.97 13.21
CA SER A 98 -4.76 -9.60 11.97
C SER A 98 -5.60 -8.77 11.01
N GLN A 99 -6.91 -9.01 10.93
CA GLN A 99 -7.83 -8.16 10.18
C GLN A 99 -7.90 -6.74 10.76
N ILE A 100 -7.98 -6.61 12.09
CA ILE A 100 -7.96 -5.33 12.80
C ILE A 100 -6.65 -4.58 12.50
N THR A 101 -5.50 -5.26 12.62
CA THR A 101 -4.19 -4.66 12.35
C THR A 101 -4.10 -4.16 10.90
N ARG A 102 -4.50 -4.97 9.91
CA ARG A 102 -4.51 -4.53 8.51
C ARG A 102 -5.39 -3.31 8.27
N LEU A 103 -6.56 -3.23 8.93
CA LEU A 103 -7.44 -2.07 8.83
C LEU A 103 -6.82 -0.83 9.47
N GLN A 104 -6.22 -0.95 10.65
CA GLN A 104 -5.54 0.15 11.34
C GLN A 104 -4.37 0.69 10.51
N THR A 105 -3.53 -0.20 9.98
CA THR A 105 -2.42 0.17 9.09
C THR A 105 -2.92 0.77 7.78
N SER A 106 -4.02 0.25 7.21
CA SER A 106 -4.61 0.83 6.01
C SER A 106 -5.15 2.25 6.27
N ILE A 107 -5.74 2.50 7.44
CA ILE A 107 -6.19 3.84 7.86
C ILE A 107 -5.01 4.78 8.05
N SER A 108 -3.96 4.38 8.76
CA SER A 108 -2.81 5.26 9.00
C SER A 108 -2.07 5.58 7.70
N SER A 109 -1.83 4.58 6.85
CA SER A 109 -1.20 4.78 5.55
C SER A 109 -2.04 5.68 4.64
N LEU A 110 -3.37 5.62 4.69
CA LEU A 110 -4.25 6.52 3.95
C LEU A 110 -4.14 7.97 4.43
N GLN A 111 -4.04 8.18 5.75
CA GLN A 111 -3.95 9.50 6.37
C GLN A 111 -2.56 10.12 6.23
N ASN A 112 -1.53 9.31 6.01
CA ASN A 112 -0.14 9.74 5.93
C ASN A 112 0.45 9.65 4.52
N LEU A 113 -0.36 9.70 3.45
CA LEU A 113 0.11 9.55 2.06
C LEU A 113 1.16 10.58 1.62
N PHE A 114 1.13 11.80 2.17
CA PHE A 114 1.97 12.93 1.75
C PHE A 114 2.61 13.68 2.94
N GLY A 115 2.62 13.06 4.13
CA GLY A 115 3.14 13.64 5.37
C GLY A 115 2.26 13.32 6.57
N PRO A 116 2.67 13.69 7.79
CA PRO A 116 1.90 13.41 9.00
C PRO A 116 0.51 14.05 8.94
N GLY A 117 -0.54 13.22 8.92
CA GLY A 117 -1.94 13.65 8.77
C GLY A 117 -2.27 14.31 7.44
N LYS A 118 -1.36 14.27 6.45
CA LYS A 118 -1.56 14.80 5.10
C LYS A 118 -1.85 13.65 4.15
N GLY A 119 -3.12 13.34 4.00
CA GLY A 119 -3.59 12.26 3.14
C GLY A 119 -5.10 12.31 3.00
N CYS A 120 -5.71 11.16 2.73
CA CYS A 120 -7.16 11.07 2.69
C CYS A 120 -7.72 10.75 4.08
N PRO A 121 -8.79 11.44 4.51
CA PRO A 121 -9.44 11.13 5.78
C PRO A 121 -10.02 9.71 5.76
N ALA A 122 -10.17 9.10 6.92
CA ALA A 122 -10.72 7.74 7.00
C ALA A 122 -12.14 7.62 6.41
N ALA A 123 -12.92 8.72 6.44
CA ALA A 123 -14.23 8.83 5.81
C ALA A 123 -14.21 8.70 4.27
N SER A 124 -13.04 8.78 3.63
CA SER A 124 -12.84 8.44 2.22
C SER A 124 -12.84 6.93 1.95
N THR A 125 -13.06 6.11 2.99
CA THR A 125 -13.16 4.66 2.88
C THR A 125 -14.13 4.10 3.91
N THR A 126 -14.50 2.84 3.77
CA THR A 126 -15.28 2.09 4.76
C THR A 126 -14.43 1.50 5.88
N PHE A 127 -13.12 1.79 5.93
CA PHE A 127 -12.20 1.12 6.85
C PHE A 127 -12.59 1.32 8.32
N SER A 128 -12.97 2.54 8.73
CA SER A 128 -13.43 2.79 10.11
C SER A 128 -14.70 2.02 10.46
N ALA A 129 -15.63 1.87 9.49
CA ALA A 129 -16.84 1.08 9.70
C ALA A 129 -16.54 -0.41 9.80
N GLN A 130 -15.61 -0.93 8.98
CA GLN A 130 -15.15 -2.31 9.06
C GLN A 130 -14.41 -2.59 10.37
N LEU A 131 -13.54 -1.67 10.80
CA LEU A 131 -12.84 -1.77 12.08
C LEU A 131 -13.82 -1.84 13.25
N LYS A 132 -14.83 -0.95 13.26
CA LYS A 132 -15.87 -0.94 14.29
C LYS A 132 -16.65 -2.26 14.34
N LYS A 133 -16.93 -2.90 13.20
CA LYS A 133 -17.59 -4.22 13.15
C LYS A 133 -16.73 -5.34 13.74
N LEU A 134 -15.41 -5.20 13.70
CA LEU A 134 -14.50 -6.18 14.29
C LEU A 134 -14.22 -5.86 15.77
N THR A 135 -14.26 -4.61 16.22
CA THR A 135 -13.95 -4.27 17.62
C THR A 135 -15.15 -4.15 18.54
N GLY A 136 -16.37 -4.04 17.98
CA GLY A 136 -17.64 -4.12 18.72
C GLY A 136 -18.11 -5.56 18.91
#